data_AF-A0A3N5QV37-F1
#
_entry.id   AF-A0A3N5QV37-F1
#
_cell.length_a   1.000
_cell.length_b   1.000
_cell.length_c   1.000
_cell.angle_alpha   90.00
_cell.angle_beta   90.00
_cell.angle_gamma   90.00
#
_symmetry.space_group_name_H-M   'P 1'
#
loop_
_entity.id
_entity.type
_entity.pdbx_description
1 polymer ?
#
loop_
_entity_poly.entity_id
_entity_poly.type
_entity_poly.pdbx_seq_one_letter_code
_entity_poly.pdbx_strand_id
1 'polypeptide(L)'
;MKTNQEPVKAGHWVELTRVVLPAAKRAPNLPAETKKTDLVLKVRGFLLEDAALGAEAKVRTLAERELTGILTDAEPRFPHDFGNPVPELLQIGRELRAEVRDILQQEREANK
;
A
#
# COMPACT_ATOMS: atom_id res chain seq x y z
N MET A 1 11.44 -9.43 22.74
CA MET A 1 12.54 -9.50 21.76
C MET A 1 12.31 -8.38 20.75
N LYS A 2 12.96 -7.22 20.91
CA LYS A 2 12.89 -6.16 19.90
C LYS A 2 13.97 -6.47 18.87
N THR A 3 13.60 -7.10 17.76
CA THR A 3 14.48 -7.14 16.60
C THR A 3 14.62 -5.71 16.11
N ASN A 4 15.79 -5.10 16.30
CA ASN A 4 16.19 -3.90 15.58
C ASN A 4 16.25 -4.30 14.09
N GLN A 5 15.12 -4.22 13.40
CA GLN A 5 15.08 -4.27 11.95
C GLN A 5 15.37 -2.86 11.43
N GLU A 6 16.28 -2.76 10.48
CA GLU A 6 16.55 -1.52 9.78
C GLU A 6 15.26 -0.98 9.15
N PRO A 7 15.09 0.36 9.06
CA PRO A 7 13.91 0.94 8.45
C PRO A 7 13.82 0.52 6.98
N VAL A 8 12.60 0.14 6.57
CA VAL A 8 12.27 -0.12 5.17
C VAL A 8 12.43 1.18 4.40
N LYS A 9 13.17 1.14 3.28
CA LYS A 9 13.49 2.33 2.51
C LYS A 9 12.32 2.79 1.65
N ALA A 10 12.21 4.10 1.46
CA ALA A 10 11.27 4.68 0.50
C ALA A 10 11.39 3.99 -0.88
N GLY A 11 10.25 3.85 -1.56
CA GLY A 11 10.14 3.18 -2.85
C GLY A 11 9.96 1.66 -2.78
N HIS A 12 10.07 1.03 -1.59
CA HIS A 12 9.79 -0.40 -1.45
C HIS A 12 8.30 -0.72 -1.54
N TRP A 13 7.97 -1.89 -2.06
CA TRP A 13 6.61 -2.41 -2.11
C TRP A 13 6.23 -3.05 -0.78
N VAL A 14 5.30 -2.44 -0.05
CA VAL A 14 4.98 -2.80 1.34
C VAL A 14 3.49 -3.01 1.55
N GLU A 15 3.11 -3.61 2.69
CA GLU A 15 1.72 -3.69 3.15
C GLU A 15 1.51 -2.82 4.39
N LEU A 16 0.48 -1.96 4.35
CA LEU A 16 -0.03 -1.23 5.50
C LEU A 16 -1.35 -1.84 5.98
N THR A 17 -1.59 -1.76 7.28
CA THR A 17 -2.91 -2.03 7.87
C THR A 17 -3.47 -0.83 8.63
N ARG A 18 -4.80 -0.69 8.64
CA ARG A 18 -5.50 0.31 9.44
C ARG A 18 -6.88 -0.18 9.83
N VAL A 19 -7.26 -0.05 11.10
CA VAL A 19 -8.64 -0.27 11.53
C VAL A 19 -9.52 0.85 10.96
N VAL A 20 -10.45 0.50 10.08
CA VAL A 20 -11.40 1.44 9.46
C VAL A 20 -12.67 1.55 10.30
N LEU A 21 -13.12 0.43 10.87
CA LEU A 21 -14.29 0.40 11.72
C LEU A 21 -14.05 -0.56 12.89
N PRO A 22 -13.92 -0.04 14.12
CA PRO A 22 -13.83 -0.87 15.31
C PRO A 22 -15.05 -1.79 15.47
N ALA A 23 -14.85 -2.96 16.07
CA ALA A 23 -15.88 -3.95 16.36
C ALA A 23 -17.12 -3.34 17.03
N ALA A 24 -16.89 -2.43 17.99
CA ALA A 24 -17.95 -1.71 18.70
C ALA A 24 -18.87 -0.85 17.81
N LYS A 25 -18.44 -0.52 16.59
CA LYS A 25 -19.21 0.28 15.62
C LYS A 25 -19.79 -0.56 14.48
N ARG A 26 -19.72 -1.90 14.57
CA ARG A 26 -20.27 -2.82 13.57
C ARG A 26 -21.80 -2.86 13.66
N ALA A 27 -22.46 -3.11 12.53
CA ALA A 27 -23.91 -3.10 12.45
C ALA A 27 -24.56 -4.20 13.33
N PRO A 28 -25.72 -3.92 13.95
CA PRO A 28 -26.37 -4.83 14.91
C PRO A 28 -26.98 -6.07 14.26
N ASN A 29 -27.13 -6.12 12.93
CA ASN A 29 -27.68 -7.26 12.19
C ASN A 29 -26.61 -8.25 11.71
N LEU A 30 -25.32 -8.02 12.00
CA LEU A 30 -24.25 -8.94 11.61
C LEU A 30 -24.24 -10.21 12.49
N PRO A 31 -23.72 -11.35 11.96
CA PRO A 31 -23.43 -12.54 12.77
C PRO A 31 -22.53 -12.21 13.96
N ALA A 32 -22.68 -12.94 15.06
CA ALA A 32 -21.97 -12.68 16.33
C ALA A 32 -20.44 -12.63 16.14
N GLU A 33 -19.87 -13.53 15.36
CA GLU A 33 -18.43 -13.60 15.11
C GLU A 33 -17.93 -12.37 14.33
N THR A 34 -18.69 -11.93 13.34
CA THR A 34 -18.37 -10.74 12.54
C THR A 34 -18.48 -9.44 13.31
N LYS A 35 -19.33 -9.39 14.35
CA LYS A 35 -19.47 -8.21 15.23
C LYS A 35 -18.28 -8.04 16.17
N LYS A 36 -17.64 -9.13 16.58
CA LYS A 36 -16.52 -9.12 17.52
C LYS A 36 -15.19 -8.74 16.88
N THR A 37 -15.16 -8.55 15.56
CA THR A 37 -13.94 -8.34 14.78
C THR A 37 -13.92 -6.95 14.17
N ASP A 38 -12.77 -6.27 14.27
CA ASP A 38 -12.51 -5.00 13.60
C ASP A 38 -12.54 -5.15 12.08
N LEU A 39 -13.06 -4.14 11.39
CA LEU A 39 -12.89 -4.01 9.94
C LEU A 39 -11.53 -3.36 9.67
N VAL A 40 -10.58 -4.15 9.19
CA VAL A 40 -9.21 -3.72 8.89
C VAL A 40 -9.03 -3.52 7.39
N LEU A 41 -8.56 -2.34 7.00
CA LEU A 41 -7.99 -2.09 5.68
C LEU A 41 -6.61 -2.73 5.63
N LYS A 42 -6.37 -3.57 4.63
CA LYS A 42 -5.03 -3.98 4.20
C LYS A 42 -4.78 -3.39 2.84
N VAL A 43 -3.67 -2.69 2.66
CA VAL A 43 -3.35 -2.07 1.38
C VAL A 43 -1.87 -2.17 1.09
N ARG A 44 -1.56 -2.43 -0.18
CA ARG A 44 -0.19 -2.50 -0.67
C ARG A 44 0.13 -1.30 -1.54
N GLY A 45 1.36 -0.84 -1.46
CA GLY A 45 1.82 0.31 -2.22
C GLY A 45 3.31 0.55 -2.07
N PHE A 46 3.81 1.54 -2.81
CA PHE A 46 5.18 2.00 -2.69
C PHE A 46 5.30 2.95 -1.50
N LEU A 47 6.19 2.63 -0.56
CA LEU A 47 6.48 3.45 0.60
C LEU A 47 7.00 4.83 0.18
N LEU A 48 6.49 5.91 0.79
CA LEU A 48 6.87 7.28 0.41
C LEU A 48 8.08 7.81 1.17
N GLU A 49 8.30 7.35 2.39
CA GLU A 49 9.38 7.77 3.29
C GLU A 49 9.89 6.56 4.09
N ASP A 50 11.15 6.56 4.50
CA ASP A 50 11.72 5.48 5.31
C ASP A 50 10.88 5.24 6.57
N ALA A 51 10.52 3.98 6.84
CA ALA A 51 9.68 3.62 7.97
C ALA A 51 10.07 2.29 8.61
N ALA A 52 9.96 2.21 9.94
CA ALA A 52 10.15 0.97 10.68
C ALA A 52 8.90 0.09 10.65
N LEU A 53 9.06 -1.23 10.64
CA LEU A 53 7.94 -2.15 10.82
C LEU A 53 7.22 -1.87 12.15
N GLY A 54 5.89 -1.84 12.10
CA GLY A 54 5.02 -1.48 13.21
C GLY A 54 4.81 0.03 13.41
N ALA A 55 5.50 0.89 12.66
CA ALA A 55 5.30 2.35 12.71
C ALA A 55 4.19 2.80 11.75
N GLU A 56 3.67 4.01 11.98
CA GLU A 56 2.81 4.67 11.00
C GLU A 56 3.64 5.08 9.77
N ALA A 57 3.09 4.79 8.58
CA ALA A 57 3.74 5.01 7.31
C ALA A 57 2.72 5.43 6.25
N LYS A 58 3.21 6.00 5.15
CA LYS A 58 2.40 6.40 4.00
C LYS A 58 2.89 5.69 2.74
N VAL A 59 1.95 5.16 1.96
CA VAL A 59 2.23 4.53 0.67
C VAL A 59 1.46 5.21 -0.46
N ARG A 60 1.99 5.12 -1.68
CA ARG A 60 1.27 5.38 -2.92
C ARG A 60 0.92 4.06 -3.61
N THR A 61 -0.35 3.83 -3.86
CA THR A 61 -0.84 2.60 -4.50
C THR A 61 -0.65 2.64 -6.02
N LEU A 62 -0.83 1.50 -6.69
CA LEU A 62 -0.81 1.42 -8.16
C LEU A 62 -1.90 2.27 -8.83
N ALA A 63 -2.99 2.56 -8.12
CA ALA A 63 -4.07 3.46 -8.54
C ALA A 63 -3.79 4.94 -8.19
N GLU A 64 -2.54 5.29 -7.87
CA GLU A 64 -2.08 6.66 -7.58
C GLU A 64 -2.75 7.30 -6.34
N ARG A 65 -3.28 6.48 -5.43
CA ARG A 65 -3.85 6.95 -4.15
C ARG A 65 -2.79 6.95 -3.06
N GLU A 66 -2.76 7.99 -2.23
CA GLU A 66 -1.96 8.02 -1.00
C GLU A 66 -2.78 7.54 0.18
N LEU A 67 -2.23 6.61 0.94
CA LEU A 67 -2.88 6.02 2.11
C LEU A 67 -1.90 5.88 3.27
N THR A 68 -2.39 6.10 4.48
CA THR A 68 -1.65 5.99 5.74
C THR A 68 -2.15 4.81 6.55
N GLY A 69 -1.24 4.13 7.25
CA GLY A 69 -1.53 3.01 8.13
C GLY A 69 -0.26 2.51 8.82
N ILE A 70 -0.38 1.42 9.56
CA ILE A 70 0.75 0.77 10.23
C ILE A 70 1.46 -0.15 9.24
N LEU A 71 2.78 0.03 9.09
CA LEU A 71 3.62 -0.81 8.25
C LEU A 71 3.72 -2.22 8.84
N THR A 72 3.14 -3.21 8.17
CA THR A 72 3.07 -4.59 8.68
C THR A 72 3.96 -5.57 7.94
N ASP A 73 4.32 -5.28 6.70
CA ASP A 73 5.16 -6.16 5.89
C ASP A 73 5.98 -5.34 4.88
N ALA A 74 7.27 -5.69 4.73
CA ALA A 74 8.23 -5.01 3.86
C ALA A 74 8.28 -5.60 2.45
N GLU A 75 7.79 -6.83 2.25
CA GLU A 75 7.73 -7.51 0.95
C GLU A 75 6.55 -8.50 0.93
N PRO A 76 5.31 -8.01 0.87
CA PRO A 76 4.15 -8.83 1.15
C PRO A 76 3.89 -9.87 0.06
N ARG A 77 4.03 -11.14 0.41
CA ARG A 77 3.69 -12.28 -0.46
C ARG A 77 2.17 -12.50 -0.52
N PHE A 78 1.68 -13.05 -1.63
CA PHE A 78 0.34 -13.65 -1.66
C PHE A 78 0.43 -15.11 -1.17
N PRO A 79 -0.26 -15.49 -0.08
CA PRO A 79 -0.13 -16.82 0.51
C PRO A 79 -0.82 -17.90 -0.34
N HIS A 80 -1.93 -17.55 -0.99
CA HIS A 80 -2.49 -18.33 -2.11
C HIS A 80 -1.52 -18.16 -3.28
N ASP A 81 -0.94 -19.26 -3.73
CA ASP A 81 0.36 -19.38 -4.41
C ASP A 81 0.46 -18.73 -5.81
N PHE A 82 0.49 -17.41 -5.85
CA PHE A 82 0.91 -16.62 -7.02
C PHE A 82 2.41 -16.29 -7.00
N GLY A 83 3.20 -17.02 -6.22
CA GLY A 83 4.63 -16.76 -6.04
C GLY A 83 4.94 -15.50 -5.22
N ASN A 84 6.19 -15.06 -5.31
CA ASN A 84 6.65 -13.80 -4.71
C ASN A 84 6.29 -12.64 -5.65
N PRO A 85 6.07 -11.42 -5.12
CA PRO A 85 5.93 -10.24 -5.96
C PRO A 85 7.16 -10.09 -6.87
N VAL A 86 6.93 -9.83 -8.15
CA VAL A 86 8.00 -9.56 -9.13
C VAL A 86 8.20 -8.04 -9.20
N PRO A 87 9.29 -7.48 -8.64
CA PRO A 87 9.48 -6.03 -8.52
C PRO A 87 9.38 -5.28 -9.86
N GLU A 88 9.92 -5.87 -10.92
CA GLU A 88 9.96 -5.28 -12.26
C GLU A 88 8.53 -5.05 -12.80
N LEU A 89 7.62 -6.00 -12.56
CA LEU A 89 6.22 -5.88 -12.97
C LEU A 89 5.45 -4.83 -12.15
N LEU A 90 5.86 -4.58 -10.90
CA LEU A 90 5.28 -3.55 -10.06
C LEU A 90 5.70 -2.14 -10.52
N GLN A 91 6.94 -2.00 -11.00
CA GLN A 91 7.54 -0.72 -11.40
C GLN A 91 7.12 -0.30 -12.82
N ILE A 92 7.18 -1.21 -13.80
CA ILE A 92 7.07 -0.87 -15.23
C ILE A 92 5.76 -0.15 -15.58
N GLY A 93 4.64 -0.55 -14.99
CA GLY A 93 3.34 0.09 -15.28
C GLY A 93 3.28 1.54 -14.81
N ARG A 94 3.97 1.87 -13.71
CA ARG A 94 4.04 3.24 -13.18
C ARG A 94 4.95 4.11 -14.03
N GLU A 95 6.09 3.57 -14.44
CA GLU A 95 7.07 4.26 -15.29
C GLU A 95 6.47 4.61 -16.65
N LEU A 96 5.86 3.63 -17.33
CA LEU A 96 5.22 3.85 -18.63
C LEU A 96 4.11 4.90 -18.57
N ARG A 97 3.29 4.90 -17.50
CA ARG A 97 2.25 5.92 -17.32
C ARG A 97 2.81 7.32 -17.09
N ALA A 98 3.97 7.44 -16.46
CA ALA A 98 4.65 8.72 -16.28
C ALA A 98 5.18 9.23 -17.63
N GLU A 99 5.86 8.37 -18.39
CA GLU A 99 6.42 8.70 -19.71
C GLU A 99 5.32 9.16 -20.70
N VAL A 100 4.21 8.41 -20.79
CA VAL A 100 3.08 8.78 -21.65
C VAL A 100 2.48 10.13 -21.23
N ARG A 101 2.43 10.43 -19.93
CA ARG A 101 1.89 11.69 -19.41
C ARG A 101 2.79 12.87 -19.80
N ASP A 102 4.11 12.68 -19.73
CA ASP A 102 5.09 13.69 -20.09
C ASP A 102 5.04 14.01 -21.59
N ILE A 103 4.92 12.99 -22.45
CA ILE A 103 4.72 13.17 -23.90
C ILE A 103 3.46 14.00 -24.19
N LEU A 104 2.33 13.63 -23.60
CA LEU A 104 1.07 14.35 -23.79
C LEU A 104 1.13 15.80 -23.29
N GLN A 105 1.93 16.08 -22.27
CA GLN A 105 2.14 17.43 -21.76
C GLN A 105 2.98 18.27 -22.74
N GLN A 106 4.06 17.71 -23.28
CA GLN A 106 4.90 18.37 -24.29
C GLN A 106 4.11 18.70 -25.57
N GLU A 107 3.28 17.77 -26.04
CA GLU A 107 2.42 18.01 -27.20
C GLU A 107 1.42 19.14 -26.96
N ARG A 108 0.85 19.25 -25.77
CA ARG A 108 -0.07 20.34 -25.42
C ARG A 108 0.63 21.69 -25.35
N GLU A 109 1.86 21.71 -24.86
CA GLU A 109 2.66 22.94 -24.76
C GLU A 109 3.17 23.40 -26.13
N ALA A 110 3.55 22.50 -27.01
CA ALA A 110 4.00 22.81 -28.37
C ALA A 110 2.86 23.32 -29.28
N ASN A 111 1.62 22.93 -29.00
CA ASN A 111 0.42 23.34 -29.74
C ASN A 111 -0.32 24.56 -29.14
N LYS A 112 0.25 25.20 -28.12
CA LYS A 112 -0.27 26.41 -27.50
C LYS A 112 0.40 27.66 -28.07
#